data_AF-A0A0Q1BR49-F1
#
_entry.id   AF-A0A0Q1BR49-F1
#
_cell.length_a   1.000
_cell.length_b   1.000
_cell.length_c   1.000
_cell.angle_alpha   90.00
_cell.angle_beta   90.00
_cell.angle_gamma   90.00
#
_symmetry.space_group_name_H-M   'P 1'
#
loop_
_entity.id
_entity.type
_entity.pdbx_description
1 polymer ?
#
loop_
_entity_poly.entity_id
_entity_poly.type
_entity_poly.pdbx_seq_one_letter_code
_entity_poly.pdbx_strand_id
1 'polypeptide(L)'
;MDKKLKQYLIKSFVILILIHLGYFIYGFYKFEGIGNIDIYTEFYRFKFYDDVSISHFFVTGLFLLFFLIFLLKNHSKQNYSFGNLLKIGGILLLISFFSFSFFVSYSFGLNAKMRTELSEKKLNQDKVLLNVLRPFLYNYTSYSSQKLFNPENILYPKPYPVIEVADSTFVSGEYYSVDYTYYSIDTLKMLTADLNKVSAATSTILDRIGFGKKELLERVIKKNVIKDSTEIIYKGERVNPEYDPNICIFLENKALYKPIDGVAIEKQQYNAAVKRYNLLYKYKQDSLLSNFQKLDTLLRKYKIETFIVPKDLTKDVEYFKNHNGELLNEIRNNFDRKALTDKFNTLERLFYEPNYLHPSIITIFFSVVTGAWLIGFLIYIVFNFKRKIA
;
A
#
# COMPACT_ATOMS: atom_id res chain seq x y z
N MET A 1 -32.74 -38.06 -13.40
CA MET A 1 -31.58 -38.85 -12.88
C MET A 1 -32.06 -39.86 -11.85
N ASP A 2 -31.50 -41.07 -11.86
CA ASP A 2 -31.72 -42.13 -10.86
C ASP A 2 -31.20 -41.71 -9.46
N LYS A 3 -31.87 -42.20 -8.41
CA LYS A 3 -31.48 -42.06 -6.99
C LYS A 3 -30.06 -42.56 -6.75
N LYS A 4 -29.64 -43.67 -7.37
CA LYS A 4 -28.27 -44.22 -7.24
C LYS A 4 -27.22 -43.26 -7.81
N LEU A 5 -27.45 -42.71 -9.01
CA LEU A 5 -26.56 -41.72 -9.63
C LEU A 5 -26.49 -40.44 -8.78
N LYS A 6 -27.63 -39.96 -8.27
CA LYS A 6 -27.68 -38.78 -7.39
C LYS A 6 -26.86 -39.00 -6.11
N GLN A 7 -27.01 -40.16 -5.46
CA GLN A 7 -26.23 -40.53 -4.28
C GLN A 7 -24.73 -40.65 -4.57
N TYR A 8 -24.34 -41.22 -5.71
CA TYR A 8 -22.95 -41.32 -6.12
C TYR A 8 -22.30 -39.95 -6.27
N LEU A 9 -22.91 -39.05 -7.04
CA LEU A 9 -22.40 -37.69 -7.25
C LEU A 9 -22.31 -36.88 -5.96
N ILE A 10 -23.29 -37.01 -5.04
CA ILE A 10 -23.23 -36.39 -3.71
C ILE A 10 -22.01 -36.92 -2.92
N LYS A 11 -21.77 -38.23 -2.92
CA LYS A 11 -20.58 -38.82 -2.26
C LYS A 11 -19.28 -38.31 -2.89
N SER A 12 -19.24 -38.11 -4.21
CA SER A 12 -18.09 -37.51 -4.90
C SER A 12 -17.78 -36.11 -4.38
N PHE A 13 -18.80 -35.25 -4.27
CA PHE A 13 -18.63 -33.91 -3.69
C PHE A 13 -18.17 -33.94 -2.24
N VAL A 14 -18.72 -34.82 -1.40
CA VAL A 14 -18.28 -34.96 0.00
C VAL A 14 -16.80 -35.33 0.07
N ILE A 15 -16.35 -36.30 -0.76
CA ILE A 15 -14.93 -36.69 -0.83
C ILE A 15 -14.06 -35.51 -1.30
N LEU A 16 -14.46 -34.80 -2.37
CA LEU A 16 -13.72 -33.64 -2.85
C LEU A 16 -13.61 -32.54 -1.79
N ILE A 17 -14.70 -32.21 -1.08
CA ILE A 17 -14.71 -31.23 0.00
C ILE A 17 -13.73 -31.63 1.11
N LEU A 18 -13.68 -32.90 1.49
CA LEU A 18 -12.71 -33.41 2.48
C LEU A 18 -11.25 -33.29 1.99
N ILE A 19 -10.98 -33.53 0.70
CA ILE A 19 -9.65 -33.33 0.11
C ILE A 19 -9.28 -31.84 0.09
N HIS A 20 -10.17 -30.96 -0.38
CA HIS A 20 -9.96 -29.50 -0.34
C HIS A 20 -9.71 -29.00 1.10
N LEU A 21 -10.44 -29.52 2.09
CA LEU A 21 -10.23 -29.22 3.50
C LEU A 21 -8.86 -29.71 3.99
N GLY A 22 -8.45 -30.92 3.60
CA GLY A 22 -7.11 -31.45 3.89
C GLY A 22 -6.00 -30.57 3.33
N TYR A 23 -6.12 -30.12 2.07
CA TYR A 23 -5.18 -29.19 1.45
C TYR A 23 -5.18 -27.80 2.11
N PHE A 24 -6.35 -27.30 2.51
CA PHE A 24 -6.47 -26.05 3.27
C PHE A 24 -5.77 -26.15 4.64
N ILE A 25 -6.02 -27.23 5.38
CA ILE A 25 -5.38 -27.49 6.68
C ILE A 25 -3.86 -27.62 6.50
N TYR A 26 -3.41 -28.37 5.49
CA TYR A 26 -1.99 -28.51 5.19
C TYR A 26 -1.33 -27.17 4.87
N GLY A 27 -1.96 -26.33 4.04
CA GLY A 27 -1.49 -24.97 3.77
C GLY A 27 -1.48 -24.08 5.01
N PHE A 28 -2.50 -24.18 5.86
CA PHE A 28 -2.58 -23.43 7.11
C PHE A 28 -1.43 -23.77 8.07
N TYR A 29 -1.02 -25.03 8.16
CA TYR A 29 0.11 -25.45 9.01
C TYR A 29 1.49 -25.33 8.33
N LYS A 30 1.56 -25.27 7.01
CA LYS A 30 2.83 -25.11 6.27
C LYS A 30 3.30 -23.66 6.15
N PHE A 31 2.49 -22.68 6.55
CA PHE A 31 2.94 -21.27 6.62
C PHE A 31 4.01 -21.08 7.71
N GLU A 32 5.21 -20.67 7.30
CA GLU A 32 6.39 -20.61 8.18
C GLU A 32 6.52 -19.27 8.94
N GLY A 33 5.47 -18.46 8.93
CA GLY A 33 5.39 -17.19 9.65
C GLY A 33 5.75 -15.95 8.82
N ILE A 34 5.22 -14.79 9.23
CA ILE A 34 5.35 -13.52 8.49
C ILE A 34 6.80 -13.05 8.26
N GLY A 35 7.75 -13.47 9.11
CA GLY A 35 9.16 -13.15 8.94
C GLY A 35 9.80 -13.82 7.72
N ASN A 36 9.28 -14.98 7.31
CA ASN A 36 9.78 -15.76 6.17
C ASN A 36 9.14 -15.35 4.83
N ILE A 37 8.21 -14.39 4.81
CA ILE A 37 7.67 -13.83 3.57
C ILE A 37 8.79 -13.08 2.82
N ASP A 38 8.89 -13.27 1.51
CA ASP A 38 9.89 -12.67 0.62
C ASP A 38 9.29 -12.47 -0.80
N ILE A 39 10.07 -11.90 -1.73
CA ILE A 39 9.62 -11.67 -3.12
C ILE A 39 9.17 -12.94 -3.83
N TYR A 40 9.68 -14.10 -3.41
CA TYR A 40 9.35 -15.40 -3.98
C TYR A 40 8.19 -16.08 -3.26
N THR A 41 7.64 -15.55 -2.17
CA THR A 41 6.61 -16.24 -1.39
C THR A 41 5.33 -16.46 -2.18
N GLU A 42 5.00 -15.56 -3.10
CA GLU A 42 3.96 -15.80 -4.10
C GLU A 42 4.33 -16.98 -5.00
N PHE A 43 5.56 -17.05 -5.52
CA PHE A 43 6.04 -18.18 -6.31
C PHE A 43 6.13 -19.49 -5.50
N TYR A 44 6.57 -19.49 -4.24
CA TYR A 44 6.69 -20.67 -3.38
C TYR A 44 5.35 -21.25 -2.93
N ARG A 45 4.26 -20.45 -2.91
CA ARG A 45 2.87 -20.98 -2.88
C ARG A 45 2.61 -21.95 -4.05
N PHE A 46 3.30 -21.74 -5.16
CA PHE A 46 3.31 -22.59 -6.36
C PHE A 46 4.58 -23.44 -6.54
N LYS A 47 5.64 -23.32 -5.73
CA LYS A 47 6.74 -24.31 -5.76
C LYS A 47 6.39 -25.60 -5.02
N PHE A 48 5.39 -25.57 -4.15
CA PHE A 48 4.66 -26.79 -3.77
C PHE A 48 3.97 -27.45 -4.99
N TYR A 49 3.80 -26.71 -6.10
CA TYR A 49 3.61 -27.32 -7.41
C TYR A 49 4.96 -27.93 -7.85
N ASP A 50 5.97 -27.18 -8.29
CA ASP A 50 7.23 -27.75 -8.87
C ASP A 50 7.82 -28.99 -8.17
N ASP A 51 7.95 -29.00 -6.84
CA ASP A 51 8.54 -30.13 -6.10
C ASP A 51 7.59 -31.35 -5.95
N VAL A 52 6.34 -31.25 -6.45
CA VAL A 52 5.25 -32.26 -6.32
C VAL A 52 4.45 -32.47 -7.64
N SER A 53 4.54 -31.59 -8.64
CA SER A 53 3.52 -31.40 -9.69
C SER A 53 3.90 -31.81 -11.11
N ILE A 54 4.36 -33.05 -11.26
CA ILE A 54 3.94 -33.83 -12.42
C ILE A 54 3.07 -34.98 -11.91
N SER A 55 3.59 -35.74 -10.94
CA SER A 55 2.88 -36.87 -10.32
C SER A 55 1.50 -36.49 -9.75
N HIS A 56 1.34 -35.39 -9.00
CA HIS A 56 0.03 -35.05 -8.42
C HIS A 56 -1.04 -34.72 -9.48
N PHE A 57 -0.63 -34.09 -10.58
CA PHE A 57 -1.49 -33.75 -11.70
C PHE A 57 -1.88 -34.99 -12.52
N PHE A 58 -0.93 -35.90 -12.73
CA PHE A 58 -1.22 -37.22 -13.29
C PHE A 58 -2.14 -38.04 -12.37
N VAL A 59 -1.96 -37.99 -11.04
CA VAL A 59 -2.80 -38.72 -10.07
C VAL A 59 -4.23 -38.17 -10.01
N THR A 60 -4.43 -36.85 -9.99
CA THR A 60 -5.78 -36.26 -10.05
C THR A 60 -6.44 -36.49 -11.42
N GLY A 61 -5.68 -36.40 -12.51
CA GLY A 61 -6.13 -36.78 -13.86
C GLY A 61 -6.52 -38.25 -13.98
N LEU A 62 -5.73 -39.17 -13.41
CA LEU A 62 -6.03 -40.62 -13.34
C LEU A 62 -7.25 -40.90 -12.47
N PHE A 63 -7.38 -40.23 -11.32
CA PHE A 63 -8.56 -40.33 -10.47
C PHE A 63 -9.83 -39.92 -11.24
N LEU A 64 -9.78 -38.81 -11.98
CA LEU A 64 -10.87 -38.36 -12.83
C LEU A 64 -11.17 -39.32 -13.99
N LEU A 65 -10.13 -39.92 -14.60
CA LEU A 65 -10.29 -40.92 -15.64
C LEU A 65 -10.99 -42.17 -15.10
N PHE A 66 -10.55 -42.71 -13.95
CA PHE A 66 -11.20 -43.84 -13.29
C PHE A 66 -12.63 -43.51 -12.85
N PHE A 67 -12.85 -42.31 -12.32
CA PHE A 67 -14.18 -41.80 -11.95
C PHE A 67 -15.13 -41.78 -13.17
N LEU A 68 -14.66 -41.23 -14.30
CA LEU A 68 -15.41 -41.19 -15.56
C LEU A 68 -15.71 -42.61 -16.06
N ILE A 69 -14.72 -43.52 -16.07
CA ILE A 69 -14.89 -44.93 -16.44
C ILE A 69 -15.95 -45.61 -15.56
N PHE A 70 -15.91 -45.40 -14.24
CA PHE A 70 -16.85 -46.02 -13.31
C PHE A 70 -18.29 -45.52 -13.51
N LEU A 71 -18.44 -44.21 -13.76
CA LEU A 71 -19.73 -43.59 -14.02
C LEU A 71 -20.31 -44.00 -15.38
N LEU A 72 -19.46 -44.08 -16.42
CA LEU A 72 -19.83 -44.64 -17.73
C LEU A 72 -20.27 -46.10 -17.61
N LYS A 73 -19.48 -46.94 -16.93
CA LYS A 73 -19.79 -48.38 -16.78
C LYS A 73 -21.14 -48.62 -16.10
N ASN A 74 -21.46 -47.84 -15.07
CA ASN A 74 -22.65 -48.06 -14.24
C ASN A 74 -23.91 -47.32 -14.72
N HIS A 75 -23.78 -46.20 -15.46
CA HIS A 75 -24.93 -45.38 -15.86
C HIS A 75 -25.16 -45.25 -17.38
N SER A 76 -24.27 -45.77 -18.25
CA SER A 76 -24.48 -45.78 -19.72
C SER A 76 -25.61 -46.70 -20.22
N LYS A 77 -26.26 -47.48 -19.33
CA LYS A 77 -27.42 -48.32 -19.68
C LYS A 77 -28.78 -47.63 -19.46
N GLN A 78 -28.83 -46.38 -19.00
CA GLN A 78 -30.08 -45.66 -18.80
C GLN A 78 -30.33 -44.68 -19.95
N ASN A 79 -31.51 -44.80 -20.59
CA ASN A 79 -31.96 -43.91 -21.66
C ASN A 79 -32.30 -42.51 -21.12
N TYR A 80 -31.27 -41.71 -20.81
CA TYR A 80 -31.45 -40.33 -20.39
C TYR A 80 -31.95 -39.44 -21.54
N SER A 81 -32.91 -38.56 -21.24
CA SER A 81 -33.27 -37.46 -22.14
C SER A 81 -32.12 -36.47 -22.27
N PHE A 82 -32.02 -35.78 -23.41
CA PHE A 82 -30.90 -34.90 -23.74
C PHE A 82 -30.59 -33.86 -22.64
N GLY A 83 -31.61 -33.23 -22.06
CA GLY A 83 -31.45 -32.30 -20.93
C GLY A 83 -30.90 -32.94 -19.64
N ASN A 84 -31.26 -34.20 -19.34
CA ASN A 84 -30.63 -34.94 -18.23
C ASN A 84 -29.17 -35.29 -18.55
N LEU A 85 -28.87 -35.61 -19.81
CA LEU A 85 -27.54 -35.98 -20.29
C LEU A 85 -26.57 -34.79 -20.20
N LEU A 86 -26.99 -33.59 -20.64
CA LEU A 86 -26.26 -32.34 -20.43
C LEU A 86 -26.08 -32.01 -18.94
N LYS A 87 -27.12 -32.20 -18.11
CA LYS A 87 -27.04 -31.94 -16.66
C LYS A 87 -26.02 -32.85 -15.96
N ILE A 88 -25.95 -34.12 -16.34
CA ILE A 88 -24.93 -35.05 -15.82
C ILE A 88 -23.55 -34.61 -16.30
N GLY A 89 -23.39 -34.32 -17.60
CA GLY A 89 -22.14 -33.79 -18.18
C GLY A 89 -21.61 -32.56 -17.43
N GLY A 90 -22.45 -31.55 -17.20
CA GLY A 90 -22.06 -30.34 -16.46
C GLY A 90 -21.60 -30.61 -15.02
N ILE A 91 -22.24 -31.55 -14.31
CA ILE A 91 -21.81 -31.97 -12.97
C ILE A 91 -20.44 -32.68 -13.03
N LEU A 92 -20.17 -33.49 -14.06
CA LEU A 92 -18.87 -34.14 -14.25
C LEU A 92 -17.75 -33.13 -14.52
N LEU A 93 -17.99 -32.12 -15.35
CA LEU A 93 -17.04 -31.03 -15.60
C LEU A 93 -16.72 -30.26 -14.30
N LEU A 94 -17.74 -30.02 -13.47
CA LEU A 94 -17.57 -29.35 -12.18
C LEU A 94 -16.75 -30.23 -11.21
N ILE A 95 -17.05 -31.52 -11.07
CA ILE A 95 -16.23 -32.49 -10.31
C ILE A 95 -14.77 -32.51 -10.80
N SER A 96 -14.56 -32.45 -12.12
CA SER A 96 -13.24 -32.37 -12.75
C SER A 96 -12.48 -31.10 -12.35
N PHE A 97 -13.13 -29.93 -12.41
CA PHE A 97 -12.52 -28.66 -12.00
C PHE A 97 -12.14 -28.63 -10.51
N PHE A 98 -13.00 -29.13 -9.63
CA PHE A 98 -12.68 -29.22 -8.20
C PHE A 98 -11.47 -30.14 -7.98
N SER A 99 -11.40 -31.29 -8.65
CA SER A 99 -10.26 -32.22 -8.56
C SER A 99 -8.92 -31.66 -9.07
N PHE A 100 -8.94 -30.62 -9.92
CA PHE A 100 -7.72 -29.93 -10.36
C PHE A 100 -7.37 -28.70 -9.50
N SER A 101 -8.28 -28.18 -8.67
CA SER A 101 -8.12 -26.90 -7.96
C SER A 101 -7.73 -27.01 -6.47
N PHE A 102 -7.27 -28.17 -6.01
CA PHE A 102 -6.81 -28.36 -4.62
C PHE A 102 -5.69 -27.39 -4.20
N PHE A 103 -4.82 -26.96 -5.12
CA PHE A 103 -3.78 -25.96 -4.86
C PHE A 103 -4.37 -24.59 -4.45
N VAL A 104 -5.57 -24.25 -4.92
CA VAL A 104 -6.27 -23.02 -4.51
C VAL A 104 -6.62 -23.11 -3.03
N SER A 105 -7.10 -24.27 -2.56
CA SER A 105 -7.37 -24.52 -1.14
C SER A 105 -6.10 -24.45 -0.28
N TYR A 106 -4.98 -24.98 -0.77
CA TYR A 106 -3.66 -24.82 -0.11
C TYR A 106 -3.25 -23.35 0.02
N SER A 107 -3.37 -22.56 -1.06
CA SER A 107 -3.07 -21.12 -1.06
C SER A 107 -4.04 -20.34 -0.15
N PHE A 108 -5.31 -20.72 -0.08
CA PHE A 108 -6.26 -20.18 0.91
C PHE A 108 -5.86 -20.51 2.35
N GLY A 109 -5.35 -21.72 2.61
CA GLY A 109 -4.83 -22.13 3.92
C GLY A 109 -3.67 -21.25 4.39
N LEU A 110 -2.65 -21.10 3.53
CA LEU A 110 -1.51 -20.20 3.77
C LEU A 110 -1.97 -18.75 4.02
N ASN A 111 -2.90 -18.23 3.20
CA ASN A 111 -3.45 -16.89 3.34
C ASN A 111 -4.25 -16.70 4.65
N ALA A 112 -5.04 -17.70 5.06
CA ALA A 112 -5.80 -17.68 6.30
C ALA A 112 -4.88 -17.67 7.53
N LYS A 113 -3.81 -18.48 7.53
CA LYS A 113 -2.80 -18.47 8.60
C LYS A 113 -2.06 -17.15 8.68
N MET A 114 -1.60 -16.62 7.55
CA MET A 114 -0.96 -15.30 7.45
C MET A 114 -1.84 -14.19 8.05
N ARG A 115 -3.14 -14.16 7.69
CA ARG A 115 -4.10 -13.17 8.21
C ARG A 115 -4.43 -13.35 9.70
N THR A 116 -4.21 -14.54 10.25
CA THR A 116 -4.35 -14.82 11.70
C THR A 116 -3.18 -14.23 12.48
N GLU A 117 -1.95 -14.39 11.99
CA GLU A 117 -0.75 -13.83 12.63
C GLU A 117 -0.69 -12.30 12.51
N LEU A 118 -0.88 -11.82 11.27
CA LEU A 118 -0.92 -10.41 10.92
C LEU A 118 -2.32 -10.08 10.38
N SER A 119 -3.16 -9.47 11.21
CA SER A 119 -4.42 -8.91 10.71
C SER A 119 -4.15 -7.61 9.94
N GLU A 120 -5.06 -7.25 9.04
CA GLU A 120 -4.95 -6.01 8.25
C GLU A 120 -4.80 -4.78 9.15
N LYS A 121 -5.53 -4.73 10.28
CA LYS A 121 -5.38 -3.70 11.31
C LYS A 121 -3.95 -3.58 11.85
N LYS A 122 -3.25 -4.71 12.08
CA LYS A 122 -1.85 -4.72 12.51
C LYS A 122 -0.90 -4.27 11.39
N LEU A 123 -1.12 -4.74 10.15
CA LEU A 123 -0.34 -4.29 8.99
C LEU A 123 -0.47 -2.77 8.79
N ASN A 124 -1.69 -2.23 8.88
CA ASN A 124 -1.93 -0.80 8.77
C ASN A 124 -1.33 0.01 9.94
N GLN A 125 -1.26 -0.54 11.15
CA GLN A 125 -0.51 0.05 12.26
C GLN A 125 1.01 0.13 11.96
N ASP A 126 1.58 -0.93 11.39
CA ASP A 126 2.98 -0.95 10.96
C ASP A 126 3.22 0.10 9.84
N LYS A 127 2.32 0.18 8.84
CA LYS A 127 2.37 1.23 7.79
C LYS A 127 2.33 2.63 8.39
N VAL A 128 1.45 2.90 9.37
CA VAL A 128 1.40 4.21 10.06
C VAL A 128 2.76 4.54 10.69
N LEU A 129 3.39 3.59 11.38
CA LEU A 129 4.70 3.80 12.00
C LEU A 129 5.77 4.14 10.96
N LEU A 130 5.85 3.38 9.86
CA LEU A 130 6.80 3.62 8.77
C LEU A 130 6.53 4.94 8.03
N ASN A 131 5.27 5.33 7.86
CA ASN A 131 4.90 6.62 7.26
C ASN A 131 5.30 7.81 8.14
N VAL A 132 5.10 7.71 9.46
CA VAL A 132 5.54 8.73 10.42
C VAL A 132 7.07 8.83 10.45
N LEU A 133 7.76 7.69 10.56
CA LEU A 133 9.22 7.62 10.69
C LEU A 133 9.98 7.69 9.35
N ARG A 134 9.30 7.82 8.20
CA ARG A 134 9.90 7.75 6.85
C ARG A 134 11.23 8.51 6.68
N PRO A 135 11.42 9.75 7.18
CA PRO A 135 12.69 10.46 7.01
C PRO A 135 13.87 9.72 7.67
N PHE A 136 13.62 9.05 8.79
CA PHE A 136 14.61 8.22 9.51
C PHE A 136 14.82 6.84 8.88
N LEU A 137 14.14 6.51 7.79
CA LEU A 137 14.34 5.26 7.04
C LEU A 137 15.42 5.38 5.95
N TYR A 138 15.99 6.57 5.72
CA TYR A 138 17.02 6.83 4.70
C TYR A 138 18.26 7.49 5.32
N ASN A 139 19.47 7.15 4.83
CA ASN A 139 20.78 7.68 5.30
C ASN A 139 21.62 8.27 4.16
N TYR A 140 20.98 8.54 3.03
CA TYR A 140 21.61 9.27 1.94
C TYR A 140 20.76 10.50 1.71
N THR A 141 21.36 11.66 1.90
CA THR A 141 21.76 12.54 0.79
C THR A 141 22.56 13.72 1.35
N SER A 142 23.15 14.53 0.47
CA SER A 142 23.94 15.75 0.75
C SER A 142 23.10 16.91 1.31
N TYR A 143 22.34 16.62 2.36
CA TYR A 143 21.39 17.51 3.01
C TYR A 143 22.01 17.91 4.35
N SER A 144 22.06 19.22 4.63
CA SER A 144 22.43 19.73 5.96
C SER A 144 21.34 19.37 6.97
N SER A 145 21.66 19.43 8.26
CA SER A 145 20.67 19.29 9.34
C SER A 145 19.43 20.19 9.13
N GLN A 146 19.63 21.41 8.63
CA GLN A 146 18.60 22.36 8.19
C GLN A 146 17.64 21.84 7.10
N LYS A 147 17.86 20.68 6.47
CA LYS A 147 16.90 20.08 5.51
C LYS A 147 16.18 18.84 6.02
N LEU A 148 16.66 18.19 7.08
CA LEU A 148 15.95 17.10 7.75
C LEU A 148 15.29 17.55 9.06
N PHE A 149 15.77 18.66 9.63
CA PHE A 149 15.36 19.19 10.94
C PHE A 149 15.02 20.68 10.96
N ASN A 150 14.98 21.40 9.84
CA ASN A 150 14.25 22.67 9.83
C ASN A 150 12.75 22.35 10.01
N PRO A 151 12.03 23.03 10.93
CA PRO A 151 10.58 22.99 11.01
C PRO A 151 9.90 23.06 9.64
N GLU A 152 10.33 23.94 8.73
CA GLU A 152 9.83 24.12 7.36
C GLU A 152 10.17 23.00 6.37
N ASN A 153 11.19 22.17 6.63
CA ASN A 153 11.56 21.04 5.76
C ASN A 153 11.02 19.68 6.28
N ILE A 154 10.76 19.57 7.59
CA ILE A 154 9.86 18.54 8.14
C ILE A 154 8.40 18.88 7.80
N LEU A 155 8.10 20.18 7.85
CA LEU A 155 6.87 20.85 7.43
C LEU A 155 7.06 21.55 6.09
N TYR A 156 7.59 20.79 5.12
CA TYR A 156 6.65 20.34 4.09
C TYR A 156 6.63 21.54 3.08
N PRO A 157 7.66 21.75 2.22
CA PRO A 157 7.73 22.83 1.20
C PRO A 157 6.86 22.68 -0.11
N LYS A 158 5.60 23.11 -0.03
CA LYS A 158 4.80 23.89 -1.02
C LYS A 158 3.73 23.28 -1.97
N PRO A 159 2.67 24.10 -2.28
CA PRO A 159 2.30 25.40 -1.67
C PRO A 159 0.91 25.43 -1.00
N TYR A 160 0.88 25.71 0.30
CA TYR A 160 0.29 26.98 0.75
C TYR A 160 1.48 27.96 0.87
N PRO A 161 1.38 29.23 0.45
CA PRO A 161 2.60 29.98 0.18
C PRO A 161 2.98 30.89 1.35
N VAL A 162 4.20 30.73 1.83
CA VAL A 162 4.92 31.67 2.73
C VAL A 162 6.18 32.11 1.99
N ILE A 163 6.58 33.37 2.17
CA ILE A 163 7.81 33.92 1.61
C ILE A 163 8.73 34.43 2.72
N GLU A 164 9.94 33.88 2.70
CA GLU A 164 11.10 34.30 3.47
C GLU A 164 11.66 35.60 2.88
N VAL A 165 12.01 36.54 3.75
CA VAL A 165 12.77 37.74 3.42
C VAL A 165 13.96 37.77 4.36
N ALA A 166 15.16 37.68 3.80
CA ALA A 166 16.41 37.77 4.53
C ALA A 166 16.91 39.22 4.48
N ASP A 167 16.90 39.91 5.62
CA ASP A 167 17.48 41.24 5.75
C ASP A 167 18.87 41.11 6.38
N SER A 168 19.91 41.50 5.64
CA SER A 168 21.28 41.51 6.13
C SER A 168 21.62 42.84 6.79
N THR A 169 21.82 42.83 8.11
CA THR A 169 22.32 43.98 8.85
C THR A 169 23.85 43.86 9.01
N PHE A 170 24.57 44.91 8.62
CA PHE A 170 26.02 45.00 8.82
C PHE A 170 26.29 45.28 10.30
N VAL A 171 26.93 44.34 11.00
CA VAL A 171 27.16 44.44 12.44
C VAL A 171 28.49 45.15 12.72
N SER A 172 29.59 44.65 12.13
CA SER A 172 30.91 45.28 12.10
C SER A 172 31.92 44.35 11.40
N GLY A 173 32.96 44.89 10.76
CA GLY A 173 34.19 44.15 10.42
C GLY A 173 33.98 42.88 9.58
N GLU A 174 33.34 43.02 8.41
CA GLU A 174 32.99 41.93 7.47
C GLU A 174 31.91 40.93 7.96
N TYR A 175 31.44 41.03 9.21
CA TYR A 175 30.35 40.20 9.71
C TYR A 175 28.96 40.83 9.46
N TYR A 176 28.12 40.08 8.75
CA TYR A 176 26.70 40.37 8.56
C TYR A 176 25.84 39.47 9.46
N SER A 177 24.87 40.06 10.18
CA SER A 177 23.75 39.29 10.71
C SER A 177 22.71 39.16 9.61
N VAL A 178 22.14 37.97 9.42
CA VAL A 178 21.02 37.75 8.51
C VAL A 178 19.81 37.40 9.35
N ASP A 179 18.90 38.37 9.48
CA ASP A 179 17.64 38.16 10.19
C ASP A 179 16.56 37.75 9.17
N TYR A 180 15.93 36.61 9.44
CA TYR A 180 14.90 36.05 8.57
C TYR A 180 13.51 36.49 9.04
N THR A 181 12.75 37.11 8.14
CA THR A 181 11.36 37.50 8.39
C THR A 181 10.44 36.80 7.39
N TYR A 182 9.44 36.11 7.92
CA TYR A 182 8.47 35.35 7.14
C TYR A 182 7.16 36.11 6.99
N TYR A 183 6.56 36.04 5.81
CA TYR A 183 5.25 36.63 5.51
C TYR A 183 4.31 35.58 4.91
N SER A 184 3.04 35.61 5.32
CA SER A 184 1.99 34.87 4.60
C SER A 184 1.91 35.34 3.15
N ILE A 185 1.45 34.47 2.25
CA ILE A 185 1.04 34.89 0.90
C ILE A 185 -0.47 34.77 0.81
N ASP A 186 -1.11 35.92 0.91
CA ASP A 186 -2.55 36.05 0.90
C ASP A 186 -3.07 36.44 -0.48
N THR A 187 -4.36 36.18 -0.70
CA THR A 187 -5.02 36.41 -1.99
C THR A 187 -6.27 37.27 -1.80
N LEU A 188 -6.26 38.46 -2.43
CA LEU A 188 -7.35 39.41 -2.42
C LEU A 188 -8.02 39.44 -3.79
N LYS A 189 -9.28 39.03 -3.85
CA LYS A 189 -10.11 39.08 -5.07
C LYS A 189 -11.15 40.19 -4.97
N MET A 190 -11.14 41.11 -5.93
CA MET A 190 -12.09 42.22 -6.02
C MET A 190 -12.48 42.50 -7.46
N LEU A 191 -13.50 43.35 -7.70
CA LEU A 191 -13.81 43.80 -9.06
C LEU A 191 -12.67 44.65 -9.61
N THR A 192 -12.30 44.42 -10.87
CA THR A 192 -11.24 45.18 -11.57
C THR A 192 -11.57 46.67 -11.61
N ALA A 193 -12.85 47.02 -11.76
CA ALA A 193 -13.33 48.40 -11.68
C ALA A 193 -13.07 49.04 -10.31
N ASP A 194 -13.18 48.29 -9.21
CA ASP A 194 -12.94 48.81 -7.86
C ASP A 194 -11.45 48.87 -7.54
N LEU A 195 -10.65 47.89 -7.99
CA LEU A 195 -9.18 47.98 -7.95
C LEU A 195 -8.65 49.21 -8.68
N ASN A 196 -9.26 49.56 -9.82
CA ASN A 196 -8.89 50.76 -10.56
C ASN A 196 -9.29 52.04 -9.80
N LYS A 197 -10.39 52.06 -9.03
CA LYS A 197 -10.75 53.17 -8.14
C LYS A 197 -9.80 53.30 -6.93
N VAL A 198 -9.35 52.17 -6.36
CA VAL A 198 -8.33 52.12 -5.28
C VAL A 198 -7.02 52.83 -5.73
N SER A 199 -6.75 52.91 -7.03
CA SER A 199 -5.61 53.66 -7.56
C SER A 199 -5.75 55.19 -7.42
N ALA A 200 -6.95 55.74 -7.27
CA ALA A 200 -7.22 57.18 -7.38
C ALA A 200 -7.45 57.90 -6.04
N ALA A 201 -8.15 57.29 -5.08
CA ALA A 201 -8.39 57.87 -3.75
C ALA A 201 -8.64 56.80 -2.68
N THR A 202 -8.49 57.19 -1.40
CA THR A 202 -8.71 56.39 -0.19
C THR A 202 -9.95 55.48 -0.27
N SER A 203 -9.71 54.17 -0.35
CA SER A 203 -10.76 53.15 -0.44
C SER A 203 -10.89 52.37 0.86
N THR A 204 -12.10 52.33 1.42
CA THR A 204 -12.46 51.58 2.64
C THR A 204 -12.20 50.07 2.59
N ILE A 205 -11.89 49.52 1.41
CA ILE A 205 -11.46 48.13 1.22
C ILE A 205 -10.01 47.92 1.71
N LEU A 206 -9.13 48.90 1.52
CA LEU A 206 -7.75 48.85 2.02
C LEU A 206 -7.71 48.95 3.55
N ASP A 207 -8.53 49.83 4.13
CA ASP A 207 -8.63 50.00 5.58
C ASP A 207 -9.11 48.70 6.27
N ARG A 208 -9.95 47.90 5.60
CA ARG A 208 -10.40 46.58 6.10
C ARG A 208 -9.35 45.48 6.10
N ILE A 209 -8.27 45.63 5.33
CA ILE A 209 -7.14 44.68 5.28
C ILE A 209 -5.89 45.23 5.97
N GLY A 210 -5.98 46.40 6.61
CA GLY A 210 -4.89 46.98 7.41
C GLY A 210 -3.70 47.53 6.63
N PHE A 211 -3.76 47.63 5.30
CA PHE A 211 -2.62 48.03 4.46
C PHE A 211 -2.83 49.36 3.74
N GLY A 212 -1.82 50.24 3.78
CA GLY A 212 -1.79 51.44 2.93
C GLY A 212 -1.60 51.09 1.45
N LYS A 213 -2.10 51.95 0.53
CA LYS A 213 -1.98 51.74 -0.93
C LYS A 213 -0.54 51.47 -1.39
N LYS A 214 0.42 52.26 -0.89
CA LYS A 214 1.85 52.12 -1.24
C LYS A 214 2.40 50.78 -0.75
N GLU A 215 2.12 50.46 0.51
CA GLU A 215 2.56 49.23 1.17
C GLU A 215 1.98 47.97 0.51
N LEU A 216 0.69 47.95 0.15
CA LEU A 216 0.10 46.83 -0.59
C LEU A 216 0.81 46.63 -1.95
N LEU A 217 1.11 47.71 -2.67
CA LEU A 217 1.79 47.64 -3.96
C LEU A 217 3.22 47.11 -3.85
N GLU A 218 3.97 47.52 -2.82
CA GLU A 218 5.31 47.01 -2.49
C GLU A 218 5.28 45.53 -2.05
N ARG A 219 4.14 45.06 -1.54
CA ARG A 219 3.90 43.68 -1.12
C ARG A 219 3.30 42.78 -2.21
N VAL A 220 2.92 43.27 -3.40
CA VAL A 220 2.36 42.42 -4.46
C VAL A 220 3.40 41.43 -4.99
N ILE A 221 3.00 40.16 -5.07
CA ILE A 221 3.77 39.07 -5.68
C ILE A 221 3.26 38.79 -7.10
N LYS A 222 1.93 38.77 -7.31
CA LYS A 222 1.31 38.51 -8.62
C LYS A 222 -0.08 39.15 -8.73
N LYS A 223 -0.51 39.47 -9.95
CA LYS A 223 -1.91 39.83 -10.26
C LYS A 223 -2.43 38.95 -11.40
N ASN A 224 -3.64 38.42 -11.27
CA ASN A 224 -4.35 37.68 -12.31
C ASN A 224 -5.68 38.39 -12.59
N VAL A 225 -5.99 38.71 -13.85
CA VAL A 225 -7.30 39.29 -14.23
C VAL A 225 -8.21 38.16 -14.71
N ILE A 226 -9.39 38.03 -14.10
CA ILE A 226 -10.38 36.98 -14.34
C ILE A 226 -11.73 37.66 -14.60
N LYS A 227 -12.04 37.88 -15.89
CA LYS A 227 -13.21 38.67 -16.35
C LYS A 227 -13.21 40.04 -15.65
N ASP A 228 -14.34 40.42 -15.05
CA ASP A 228 -14.53 41.71 -14.36
C ASP A 228 -13.91 41.75 -12.95
N SER A 229 -13.20 40.69 -12.54
CA SER A 229 -12.49 40.61 -11.26
C SER A 229 -10.98 40.54 -11.44
N THR A 230 -10.24 41.15 -10.51
CA THR A 230 -8.79 40.98 -10.39
C THR A 230 -8.48 40.28 -9.07
N GLU A 231 -7.62 39.28 -9.15
CA GLU A 231 -7.03 38.56 -8.05
C GLU A 231 -5.60 39.07 -7.83
N ILE A 232 -5.28 39.47 -6.60
CA ILE A 232 -3.97 39.96 -6.19
C ILE A 232 -3.40 39.00 -5.17
N ILE A 233 -2.22 38.47 -5.44
CA ILE A 233 -1.43 37.63 -4.54
C ILE A 233 -0.34 38.52 -3.94
N TYR A 234 -0.24 38.62 -2.61
CA TYR A 234 0.62 39.58 -1.92
C TYR A 234 1.22 39.04 -0.62
N LYS A 235 2.31 39.66 -0.13
CA LYS A 235 2.90 39.43 1.19
C LYS A 235 1.96 39.98 2.27
N GLY A 236 1.28 39.10 2.99
CA GLY A 236 0.34 39.46 4.05
C GLY A 236 1.02 39.81 5.37
N GLU A 237 0.51 39.27 6.46
CA GLU A 237 1.00 39.54 7.80
C GLU A 237 2.39 38.93 8.04
N ARG A 238 3.17 39.55 8.94
CA ARG A 238 4.42 38.95 9.42
C ARG A 238 4.04 37.76 10.28
N VAL A 239 4.54 36.60 9.89
CA VAL A 239 4.31 35.34 10.60
C VAL A 239 5.58 34.88 11.31
N ASN A 240 5.41 34.10 12.38
CA ASN A 240 6.52 33.41 13.03
C ASN A 240 6.27 31.90 13.02
N PRO A 241 6.80 31.17 12.01
CA PRO A 241 6.57 29.72 11.85
C PRO A 241 6.98 28.87 13.05
N GLU A 242 7.90 29.35 13.89
CA GLU A 242 8.39 28.64 15.07
C GLU A 242 7.44 28.73 16.28
N TYR A 243 6.60 29.76 16.34
CA TYR A 243 5.82 30.10 17.55
C TYR A 243 4.30 30.24 17.33
N ASP A 244 3.83 30.37 16.09
CA ASP A 244 2.38 30.52 15.82
C ASP A 244 1.67 29.15 15.81
N PRO A 245 0.74 28.87 16.74
CA PRO A 245 0.06 27.58 16.83
C PRO A 245 -0.95 27.32 15.69
N ASN A 246 -1.29 28.33 14.89
CA ASN A 246 -2.31 28.24 13.84
C ASN A 246 -1.75 28.17 12.42
N ILE A 247 -0.42 28.31 12.24
CA ILE A 247 0.17 28.33 10.89
C ILE A 247 0.18 26.95 10.24
N CYS A 248 -0.36 26.94 9.02
CA CYS A 248 -0.58 25.80 8.16
C CYS A 248 0.64 24.87 7.98
N ILE A 249 0.51 23.66 8.53
CA ILE A 249 1.40 22.51 8.41
C ILE A 249 1.37 21.95 6.95
N PHE A 250 2.09 22.49 5.95
CA PHE A 250 1.83 22.10 4.52
C PHE A 250 2.91 22.02 3.39
N LEU A 251 3.13 20.74 2.99
CA LEU A 251 3.55 20.04 1.74
C LEU A 251 5.01 19.62 1.40
N GLU A 252 5.36 18.32 1.44
CA GLU A 252 6.68 17.62 1.24
C GLU A 252 7.50 17.19 2.48
N ASN A 253 7.19 16.09 3.17
CA ASN A 253 7.35 14.75 2.62
C ASN A 253 6.00 14.13 2.18
N LYS A 254 5.63 14.31 0.89
CA LYS A 254 4.41 13.79 0.27
C LYS A 254 4.49 12.28 0.07
N ALA A 255 5.69 11.71 -0.02
CA ALA A 255 5.84 10.28 -0.11
C ALA A 255 5.50 9.63 1.24
N LEU A 256 4.45 8.81 1.25
CA LEU A 256 4.27 7.77 2.26
C LEU A 256 5.33 6.67 2.04
N TYR A 257 5.64 5.89 3.07
CA TYR A 257 6.39 4.65 2.89
C TYR A 257 5.49 3.62 2.18
N LYS A 258 4.28 3.42 2.71
CA LYS A 258 3.20 2.67 2.06
C LYS A 258 1.81 3.25 2.39
N PRO A 259 0.92 3.44 1.42
CA PRO A 259 -0.44 3.88 1.68
C PRO A 259 -1.26 2.78 2.39
N ILE A 260 -2.22 3.21 3.18
CA ILE A 260 -3.27 2.39 3.77
C ILE A 260 -4.49 2.46 2.86
N ASP A 261 -5.04 1.30 2.48
CA ASP A 261 -6.17 1.26 1.57
C ASP A 261 -7.46 1.75 2.23
N GLY A 262 -8.37 2.31 1.42
CA GLY A 262 -9.60 2.92 1.90
C GLY A 262 -9.44 4.28 2.60
N VAL A 263 -8.23 4.85 2.69
CA VAL A 263 -7.98 6.18 3.27
C VAL A 263 -7.33 7.09 2.23
N ALA A 264 -7.92 8.28 2.00
CA ALA A 264 -7.37 9.28 1.07
C ALA A 264 -5.88 9.59 1.36
N ILE A 265 -5.06 9.63 0.32
CA ILE A 265 -3.59 9.72 0.42
C ILE A 265 -3.18 11.01 1.11
N GLU A 266 -3.86 12.12 0.79
CA GLU A 266 -3.66 13.46 1.34
C GLU A 266 -3.92 13.47 2.86
N LYS A 267 -4.97 12.77 3.29
CA LYS A 267 -5.31 12.60 4.71
C LYS A 267 -4.26 11.76 5.44
N GLN A 268 -3.66 10.77 4.78
CA GLN A 268 -2.56 9.99 5.37
C GLN A 268 -1.28 10.80 5.48
N GLN A 269 -0.91 11.54 4.43
CA GLN A 269 0.25 12.46 4.41
C GLN A 269 0.16 13.47 5.54
N TYR A 270 -0.98 14.18 5.66
CA TYR A 270 -1.24 15.15 6.73
C TYR A 270 -1.10 14.52 8.12
N ASN A 271 -1.78 13.39 8.36
CA ASN A 271 -1.71 12.71 9.66
C ASN A 271 -0.30 12.20 10.01
N ALA A 272 0.49 11.78 9.02
CA ALA A 272 1.87 11.37 9.21
C ALA A 272 2.78 12.57 9.54
N ALA A 273 2.62 13.69 8.83
CA ALA A 273 3.34 14.94 9.07
C ALA A 273 3.05 15.51 10.46
N VAL A 274 1.77 15.64 10.84
CA VAL A 274 1.36 16.11 12.18
C VAL A 274 1.94 15.23 13.30
N LYS A 275 1.90 13.90 13.15
CA LYS A 275 2.49 12.98 14.14
C LYS A 275 4.00 13.14 14.24
N ARG A 276 4.69 13.29 13.11
CA ARG A 276 6.15 13.48 13.06
C ARG A 276 6.57 14.81 13.68
N TYR A 277 5.88 15.89 13.37
CA TYR A 277 6.11 17.20 13.98
C TYR A 277 5.97 17.13 15.50
N ASN A 278 4.86 16.58 16.00
CA ASN A 278 4.66 16.41 17.43
C ASN A 278 5.75 15.54 18.07
N LEU A 279 6.21 14.49 17.39
CA LEU A 279 7.26 13.59 17.88
C LEU A 279 8.63 14.26 18.04
N LEU A 280 8.94 15.28 17.23
CA LEU A 280 10.25 15.94 17.21
C LEU A 280 10.30 17.23 18.03
N TYR A 281 9.19 17.97 18.07
CA TYR A 281 9.13 19.31 18.66
C TYR A 281 8.21 19.45 19.88
N LYS A 282 7.13 18.66 19.97
CA LYS A 282 6.10 18.84 21.02
C LYS A 282 6.19 17.82 22.15
N TYR A 283 6.60 16.60 21.86
CA TYR A 283 6.64 15.49 22.81
C TYR A 283 8.01 15.34 23.46
N LYS A 284 8.03 14.81 24.68
CA LYS A 284 9.26 14.45 25.39
C LYS A 284 10.06 13.40 24.59
N GLN A 285 11.38 13.43 24.74
CA GLN A 285 12.33 12.53 24.10
C GLN A 285 11.96 11.03 24.24
N ASP A 286 11.39 10.62 25.38
CA ASP A 286 10.87 9.26 25.62
C ASP A 286 9.87 8.79 24.55
N SER A 287 9.11 9.71 23.95
CA SER A 287 8.15 9.42 22.88
C SER A 287 8.87 9.06 21.57
N LEU A 288 9.95 9.76 21.24
CA LEU A 288 10.81 9.47 20.09
C LEU A 288 11.51 8.11 20.27
N LEU A 289 12.10 7.89 21.46
CA LEU A 289 12.69 6.61 21.84
C LEU A 289 11.70 5.44 21.72
N SER A 290 10.47 5.61 22.23
CA SER A 290 9.41 4.60 22.12
C SER A 290 9.05 4.28 20.66
N ASN A 291 9.10 5.26 19.75
CA ASN A 291 8.84 5.02 18.33
C ASN A 291 10.01 4.32 17.64
N PHE A 292 11.26 4.62 17.98
CA PHE A 292 12.40 3.86 17.47
C PHE A 292 12.51 2.44 18.05
N GLN A 293 12.08 2.20 19.29
CA GLN A 293 11.91 0.85 19.84
C GLN A 293 10.85 0.04 19.08
N LYS A 294 9.72 0.68 18.73
CA LYS A 294 8.70 0.07 17.87
C LYS A 294 9.23 -0.22 16.46
N LEU A 295 10.06 0.66 15.91
CA LEU A 295 10.71 0.44 14.60
C LEU A 295 11.65 -0.77 14.63
N ASP A 296 12.55 -0.85 15.61
CA ASP A 296 13.44 -2.02 15.76
C ASP A 296 12.64 -3.32 15.97
N THR A 297 11.58 -3.27 16.78
CA THR A 297 10.65 -4.40 16.96
C THR A 297 9.97 -4.81 15.64
N LEU A 298 9.57 -3.84 14.81
CA LEU A 298 8.99 -4.08 13.48
C LEU A 298 10.02 -4.72 12.54
N LEU A 299 11.25 -4.22 12.49
CA LEU A 299 12.32 -4.76 11.66
C LEU A 299 12.60 -6.23 12.03
N ARG A 300 12.74 -6.53 13.34
CA ARG A 300 12.91 -7.90 13.86
C ARG A 300 11.71 -8.80 13.54
N LYS A 301 10.47 -8.32 13.74
CA LYS A 301 9.22 -9.04 13.40
C LYS A 301 9.18 -9.50 11.94
N TYR A 302 9.69 -8.68 11.03
CA TYR A 302 9.74 -8.98 9.59
C TYR A 302 11.07 -9.63 9.14
N LYS A 303 11.97 -9.98 10.07
CA LYS A 303 13.33 -10.50 9.79
C LYS A 303 14.12 -9.61 8.82
N ILE A 304 14.05 -8.30 9.02
CA ILE A 304 14.90 -7.33 8.32
C ILE A 304 16.20 -7.17 9.12
N GLU A 305 17.34 -7.29 8.45
CA GLU A 305 18.64 -7.04 9.05
C GLU A 305 18.71 -5.57 9.52
N THR A 306 19.04 -5.36 10.79
CA THR A 306 19.02 -4.05 11.45
C THR A 306 20.15 -3.91 12.44
N PHE A 307 20.85 -2.78 12.36
CA PHE A 307 21.87 -2.33 13.31
C PHE A 307 21.40 -1.09 14.08
N ILE A 308 20.11 -0.74 13.99
CA ILE A 308 19.52 0.39 14.72
C ILE A 308 19.61 0.11 16.23
N VAL A 309 20.22 1.04 16.96
CA VAL A 309 20.15 1.10 18.42
C VAL A 309 19.20 2.27 18.79
N PRO A 310 17.96 2.01 19.24
CA PRO A 310 16.95 3.06 19.41
C PRO A 310 17.37 4.24 20.30
N LYS A 311 18.13 3.98 21.37
CA LYS A 311 18.65 5.03 22.27
C LYS A 311 19.63 5.97 21.55
N ASP A 312 20.47 5.41 20.71
CA ASP A 312 21.51 6.15 20.00
C ASP A 312 20.92 6.91 18.82
N LEU A 313 20.02 6.30 18.05
CA LEU A 313 19.25 6.99 17.02
C LEU A 313 18.40 8.15 17.60
N THR A 314 17.91 8.03 18.83
CA THR A 314 17.22 9.12 19.54
C THR A 314 18.16 10.29 19.83
N LYS A 315 19.40 10.01 20.27
CA LYS A 315 20.43 11.04 20.51
C LYS A 315 20.86 11.71 19.21
N ASP A 316 21.10 10.94 18.15
CA ASP A 316 21.50 11.48 16.84
C ASP A 316 20.44 12.46 16.34
N VAL A 317 19.16 12.07 16.39
CA VAL A 317 18.03 12.92 15.97
C VAL A 317 17.90 14.17 16.84
N GLU A 318 18.12 14.08 18.15
CA GLU A 318 18.09 15.25 19.03
C GLU A 318 19.29 16.20 18.82
N TYR A 319 20.48 15.62 18.59
CA TYR A 319 21.70 16.37 18.25
C TYR A 319 21.49 17.15 16.95
N PHE A 320 21.15 16.48 15.85
CA PHE A 320 20.92 17.14 14.56
C PHE A 320 19.70 18.08 14.53
N LYS A 321 18.72 17.91 15.43
CA LYS A 321 17.64 18.88 15.61
C LYS A 321 18.12 20.20 16.21
N ASN A 322 19.12 20.13 17.09
CA ASN A 322 19.60 21.28 17.86
C ASN A 322 20.85 21.96 17.25
N HIS A 323 21.44 21.39 16.19
CA HIS A 323 22.67 21.91 15.54
C HIS A 323 22.43 22.22 14.07
N ASN A 324 22.73 23.44 13.64
CA ASN A 324 22.54 23.92 12.27
C ASN A 324 23.83 23.78 11.45
N GLY A 325 23.74 23.13 10.28
CA GLY A 325 24.83 23.05 9.29
C GLY A 325 25.54 21.70 9.22
N GLU A 326 25.35 20.83 10.21
CA GLU A 326 25.98 19.50 10.26
C GLU A 326 25.52 18.58 9.12
N LEU A 327 26.42 17.69 8.68
CA LEU A 327 26.13 16.69 7.64
C LEU A 327 25.33 15.51 8.22
N LEU A 328 24.22 15.17 7.58
CA LEU A 328 23.28 14.15 8.07
C LEU A 328 23.75 12.69 7.92
N ASN A 329 24.98 12.46 7.48
CA ASN A 329 25.55 11.13 7.24
C ASN A 329 25.88 10.35 8.52
N GLU A 330 25.82 10.97 9.69
CA GLU A 330 26.11 10.32 10.98
C GLU A 330 24.89 9.71 11.68
N ILE A 331 23.67 9.85 11.13
CA ILE A 331 22.47 9.24 11.73
C ILE A 331 22.57 7.71 11.66
N ARG A 332 22.57 7.04 12.82
CA ARG A 332 22.79 5.59 12.94
C ARG A 332 21.51 4.77 12.69
N ASN A 333 20.93 4.91 11.50
CA ASN A 333 19.71 4.23 11.03
C ASN A 333 20.00 3.12 9.98
N ASN A 334 21.02 2.29 10.23
CA ASN A 334 21.44 1.24 9.30
C ASN A 334 20.57 -0.03 9.39
N PHE A 335 19.93 -0.42 8.29
CA PHE A 335 19.13 -1.64 8.12
C PHE A 335 18.91 -1.94 6.63
N ASP A 336 18.54 -3.18 6.28
CA ASP A 336 18.25 -3.53 4.88
C ASP A 336 16.90 -2.95 4.40
N ARG A 337 17.00 -1.79 3.76
CA ARG A 337 15.88 -1.07 3.13
C ARG A 337 15.28 -1.81 1.95
N LYS A 338 16.08 -2.57 1.20
CA LYS A 338 15.60 -3.31 0.05
C LYS A 338 14.73 -4.45 0.55
N ALA A 339 15.21 -5.24 1.51
CA ALA A 339 14.40 -6.28 2.14
C ALA A 339 13.12 -5.72 2.78
N LEU A 340 13.16 -4.57 3.48
CA LEU A 340 11.93 -3.96 4.02
C LEU A 340 10.94 -3.56 2.92
N THR A 341 11.44 -2.98 1.82
CA THR A 341 10.61 -2.54 0.67
C THR A 341 9.99 -3.74 -0.04
N ASP A 342 10.78 -4.76 -0.31
CA ASP A 342 10.36 -6.01 -0.96
C ASP A 342 9.38 -6.80 -0.07
N LYS A 343 9.59 -6.83 1.25
CA LYS A 343 8.68 -7.41 2.25
C LYS A 343 7.32 -6.72 2.20
N PHE A 344 7.29 -5.40 2.31
CA PHE A 344 6.04 -4.65 2.30
C PHE A 344 5.36 -4.72 0.93
N ASN A 345 6.09 -4.61 -0.19
CA ASN A 345 5.54 -4.82 -1.54
C ASN A 345 4.82 -6.18 -1.67
N THR A 346 5.42 -7.24 -1.14
CA THR A 346 4.82 -8.59 -1.16
C THR A 346 3.61 -8.66 -0.23
N LEU A 347 3.70 -8.10 0.99
CA LEU A 347 2.57 -8.05 1.91
C LEU A 347 1.36 -7.31 1.32
N GLU A 348 1.56 -6.19 0.61
CA GLU A 348 0.45 -5.49 -0.08
C GLU A 348 -0.26 -6.42 -1.05
N ARG A 349 0.46 -7.08 -1.96
CA ARG A 349 -0.13 -8.01 -2.94
C ARG A 349 -0.84 -9.17 -2.24
N LEU A 350 -0.23 -9.76 -1.20
CA LEU A 350 -0.85 -10.85 -0.44
C LEU A 350 -2.14 -10.43 0.32
N PHE A 351 -2.30 -9.14 0.66
CA PHE A 351 -3.49 -8.64 1.34
C PHE A 351 -4.57 -8.12 0.39
N TYR A 352 -4.19 -7.46 -0.70
CA TYR A 352 -5.11 -6.65 -1.51
C TYR A 352 -5.19 -7.11 -2.97
N GLU A 353 -4.14 -7.74 -3.51
CA GLU A 353 -4.09 -8.30 -4.87
C GLU A 353 -3.71 -9.80 -4.87
N PRO A 354 -4.39 -10.67 -4.08
CA PRO A 354 -3.92 -12.02 -3.85
C PRO A 354 -4.04 -12.91 -5.10
N ASN A 355 -2.91 -13.11 -5.80
CA ASN A 355 -2.83 -14.00 -6.93
C ASN A 355 -2.84 -15.47 -6.48
N TYR A 356 -3.98 -16.14 -6.64
CA TYR A 356 -4.15 -17.57 -6.35
C TYR A 356 -3.69 -18.50 -7.49
N LEU A 357 -3.27 -17.94 -8.62
CA LEU A 357 -2.61 -18.60 -9.74
C LEU A 357 -1.47 -17.69 -10.21
N HIS A 358 -0.24 -18.18 -10.29
CA HIS A 358 0.88 -17.38 -10.82
C HIS A 358 0.70 -17.15 -12.33
N PRO A 359 1.00 -15.96 -12.89
CA PRO A 359 0.81 -15.67 -14.30
C PRO A 359 1.46 -16.70 -15.26
N SER A 360 2.60 -17.27 -14.90
CA SER A 360 3.27 -18.31 -15.71
C SER A 360 2.52 -19.65 -15.79
N ILE A 361 1.65 -19.97 -14.83
CA ILE A 361 0.94 -21.26 -14.78
C ILE A 361 -0.55 -21.16 -15.17
N ILE A 362 -1.14 -19.95 -15.18
CA ILE A 362 -2.55 -19.72 -15.56
C ILE A 362 -2.89 -20.41 -16.87
N THR A 363 -2.11 -20.15 -17.93
CA THR A 363 -2.36 -20.70 -19.26
C THR A 363 -2.28 -22.22 -19.27
N ILE A 364 -1.24 -22.80 -18.66
CA ILE A 364 -1.04 -24.26 -18.61
C ILE A 364 -2.19 -24.94 -17.86
N PHE A 365 -2.57 -24.39 -16.70
CA PHE A 365 -3.67 -24.89 -15.89
C PHE A 365 -5.00 -24.90 -16.67
N PHE A 366 -5.41 -23.75 -17.23
CA PHE A 366 -6.66 -23.66 -17.97
C PHE A 366 -6.64 -24.46 -19.28
N SER A 367 -5.50 -24.55 -19.97
CA SER A 367 -5.36 -25.40 -21.15
C SER A 367 -5.63 -26.86 -20.83
N VAL A 368 -5.09 -27.41 -19.73
CA VAL A 368 -5.31 -28.82 -19.41
C VAL A 368 -6.67 -29.09 -18.77
N VAL A 369 -7.19 -28.19 -17.93
CA VAL A 369 -8.59 -28.28 -17.46
C VAL A 369 -9.53 -28.33 -18.67
N THR A 370 -9.35 -27.44 -19.65
CA THR A 370 -10.16 -27.41 -20.87
C THR A 370 -9.95 -28.65 -21.75
N GLY A 371 -8.71 -29.14 -21.89
CA GLY A 371 -8.40 -30.37 -22.62
C GLY A 371 -9.05 -31.60 -21.98
N ALA A 372 -8.92 -31.77 -20.66
CA ALA A 372 -9.54 -32.86 -19.91
C ALA A 372 -11.08 -32.78 -19.95
N TRP A 373 -11.63 -31.57 -19.91
CA TRP A 373 -13.06 -31.30 -20.11
C TRP A 373 -13.54 -31.73 -21.50
N LEU A 374 -12.87 -31.29 -22.57
CA LEU A 374 -13.22 -31.65 -23.95
C LEU A 374 -13.12 -33.15 -24.18
N ILE A 375 -12.00 -33.78 -23.79
CA ILE A 375 -11.79 -35.23 -23.93
C ILE A 375 -12.84 -36.01 -23.11
N GLY A 376 -13.06 -35.65 -21.84
CA GLY A 376 -14.03 -36.31 -20.97
C GLY A 376 -15.46 -36.19 -21.48
N PHE A 377 -15.85 -35.01 -22.00
CA PHE A 377 -17.16 -34.76 -22.58
C PHE A 377 -17.37 -35.49 -23.92
N LEU A 378 -16.36 -35.52 -24.79
CA LEU A 378 -16.39 -36.27 -26.04
C LEU A 378 -16.52 -37.77 -25.79
N ILE A 379 -15.72 -38.34 -24.87
CA ILE A 379 -15.83 -39.75 -24.45
C ILE A 379 -17.25 -40.03 -23.92
N TYR A 380 -17.78 -39.14 -23.07
CA TYR A 380 -19.13 -39.27 -22.53
C TYR A 380 -20.21 -39.25 -23.60
N ILE A 381 -20.13 -38.35 -24.59
CA ILE A 381 -21.06 -38.30 -25.72
C ILE A 381 -20.94 -39.58 -26.58
N VAL A 382 -19.74 -39.93 -27.05
CA VAL A 382 -19.52 -41.06 -27.97
C VAL A 382 -20.00 -42.38 -27.37
N PHE A 383 -19.74 -42.63 -26.07
CA PHE A 383 -20.21 -43.85 -25.40
C PHE A 383 -21.73 -43.93 -25.25
N ASN A 384 -22.43 -42.80 -25.05
CA ASN A 384 -23.89 -42.78 -24.96
C ASN A 384 -24.56 -42.84 -26.35
N PHE A 385 -23.95 -42.29 -27.41
CA PHE A 385 -24.50 -42.36 -28.76
C PHE A 385 -24.27 -43.72 -29.45
N LYS A 386 -23.09 -44.34 -29.33
CA LYS A 386 -22.83 -45.66 -29.94
C LYS A 386 -23.77 -46.76 -29.44
N ARG A 387 -24.31 -46.64 -28.22
CA ARG A 387 -25.29 -47.56 -27.59
C ARG A 387 -26.76 -47.18 -27.78
N LYS A 388 -27.06 -46.20 -28.63
CA LYS A 388 -28.41 -45.94 -29.14
C LYS A 388 -28.64 -46.47 -30.56
N ILE A 389 -27.56 -46.85 -31.25
CA ILE A 389 -27.54 -47.31 -32.64
C ILE A 389 -27.34 -48.83 -32.72
N ALA A 390 -26.88 -49.44 -31.63
CA ALA A 390 -26.82 -50.89 -31.37
C ALA A 390 -27.62 -51.20 -30.11
#